data_AF-H1VFI3-F1
#
_entry.id   AF-H1VFI3-F1
#
_cell.length_a   1.000
_cell.length_b   1.000
_cell.length_c   1.000
_cell.angle_alpha   90.00
_cell.angle_beta   90.00
_cell.angle_gamma   90.00
#
_symmetry.space_group_name_H-M   'P 1'
#
loop_
_entity.id
_entity.type
_entity.pdbx_description
1 polymer ?
#
loop_
_entity_poly.entity_id
_entity_poly.type
_entity_poly.pdbx_seq_one_letter_code
_entity_poly.pdbx_strand_id
1 'polypeptide(L)'
;MRRTSCRSLASLAASLLLPATALAQLGLSSKRGLAYQGDDHEADNQLLTSESSLISWYYTWSTWPTPGLNDSVVFLPLVHGVDDASDSGLVSRLNGLPESSTHLLTFNEPDGTTSSGGSSIDPEDAAKA
;
A
#
# COMPACT_ATOMS: atom_id res chain seq x y z
N MET A 1 63.06 20.16 -47.31
CA MET A 1 61.98 20.91 -46.62
C MET A 1 61.17 19.93 -45.79
N ARG A 2 61.17 20.10 -44.46
CA ARG A 2 60.48 19.23 -43.49
C ARG A 2 58.97 19.48 -43.53
N ARG A 3 58.16 18.44 -43.59
CA ARG A 3 56.72 18.51 -43.29
C ARG A 3 56.45 17.73 -42.01
N THR A 4 56.15 18.46 -40.95
CA THR A 4 55.76 17.94 -39.64
C THR A 4 54.33 17.40 -39.70
N SER A 5 54.15 16.12 -39.37
CA SER A 5 52.84 15.47 -39.27
C SER A 5 52.26 15.77 -37.89
N CYS A 6 51.14 16.49 -37.82
CA CYS A 6 50.35 16.68 -36.61
C CYS A 6 49.44 15.45 -36.43
N ARG A 7 49.61 14.69 -35.35
CA ARG A 7 48.71 13.58 -35.00
C ARG A 7 47.74 14.09 -33.93
N SER A 8 46.48 14.30 -34.30
CA SER A 8 45.41 14.58 -33.34
C SER A 8 45.00 13.29 -32.64
N LEU A 9 45.21 13.22 -31.33
CA LEU A 9 44.66 12.16 -30.48
C LEU A 9 43.22 12.54 -30.14
N ALA A 10 42.26 11.81 -30.71
CA ALA A 10 40.86 11.90 -30.31
C ALA A 10 40.64 11.05 -29.06
N SER A 11 40.39 11.70 -27.93
CA SER A 11 40.06 11.03 -26.66
C SER A 11 38.61 10.54 -26.69
N LEU A 12 38.40 9.22 -26.65
CA LEU A 12 37.09 8.59 -26.56
C LEU A 12 36.68 8.54 -25.08
N ALA A 13 35.86 9.49 -24.63
CA ALA A 13 35.27 9.44 -23.30
C ALA A 13 34.11 8.44 -23.29
N ALA A 14 34.34 7.25 -22.74
CA ALA A 14 33.29 6.26 -22.50
C ALA A 14 32.49 6.65 -21.25
N SER A 15 31.31 7.25 -21.44
CA SER A 15 30.36 7.51 -20.35
C SER A 15 29.77 6.19 -19.86
N LEU A 16 30.14 5.75 -18.65
CA LEU A 16 29.46 4.63 -17.99
C LEU A 16 28.04 5.07 -17.60
N LEU A 17 27.03 4.59 -18.33
CA LEU A 17 25.64 4.62 -17.90
C LEU A 17 25.48 3.58 -16.77
N LEU A 18 25.50 4.05 -15.53
CA LEU A 18 25.09 3.24 -14.38
C LEU A 18 23.57 3.04 -14.49
N PRO A 19 23.05 1.80 -14.58
CA PRO A 19 21.62 1.59 -14.46
C PRO A 19 21.19 2.00 -13.06
N ALA A 20 20.29 2.97 -12.96
CA ALA A 20 19.60 3.26 -11.71
C ALA A 20 18.79 2.01 -11.35
N THR A 21 19.32 1.20 -10.43
CA THR A 21 18.52 0.19 -9.75
C THR A 21 17.44 0.95 -8.99
N ALA A 22 16.23 0.99 -9.54
CA ALA A 22 15.06 1.37 -8.79
C ALA A 22 15.02 0.44 -7.56
N LEU A 23 15.23 1.00 -6.37
CA LEU A 23 14.92 0.30 -5.14
C LEU A 23 13.46 -0.15 -5.29
N ALA A 24 13.24 -1.46 -5.24
CA ALA A 24 11.89 -1.99 -5.14
C ALA A 24 11.19 -1.23 -4.01
N GLN A 25 10.09 -0.55 -4.33
CA GLN A 25 9.22 0.01 -3.31
C GLN A 25 8.95 -1.10 -2.29
N LEU A 26 9.02 -0.77 -0.99
CA LEU A 26 8.36 -1.51 0.09
C LEU A 26 6.85 -1.54 -0.21
N GLY A 27 6.47 -2.31 -1.21
CA GLY A 27 5.20 -2.25 -1.90
C GLY A 27 4.66 -3.65 -2.08
N LEU A 28 3.33 -3.74 -2.09
CA LEU A 28 2.59 -4.97 -2.22
C LEU A 28 3.09 -5.75 -3.45
N SER A 29 3.20 -7.07 -3.32
CA SER A 29 3.75 -7.95 -4.37
C SER A 29 2.94 -7.91 -5.67
N SER A 30 1.69 -7.46 -5.60
CA SER A 30 0.78 -7.28 -6.73
C SER A 30 -0.17 -6.11 -6.46
N LYS A 31 -0.86 -5.65 -7.52
CA LYS A 31 -1.94 -4.66 -7.40
C LYS A 31 -3.27 -5.29 -6.95
N ARG A 32 -3.42 -6.61 -7.08
CA ARG A 32 -4.68 -7.30 -6.81
C ARG A 32 -4.89 -7.44 -5.29
N GLY A 33 -5.94 -6.81 -4.79
CA GLY A 33 -6.41 -6.96 -3.42
C GLY A 33 -7.89 -7.33 -3.37
N LEU A 34 -8.38 -7.56 -2.16
CA LEU A 34 -9.77 -7.93 -1.89
C LEU A 34 -10.37 -7.05 -0.78
N ALA A 35 -11.53 -6.47 -1.04
CA ALA A 35 -12.39 -5.93 0.02
C ALA A 35 -13.03 -7.13 0.73
N TYR A 36 -12.63 -7.37 1.98
CA TYR A 36 -12.92 -8.63 2.66
C TYR A 36 -13.42 -8.36 4.06
N GLN A 37 -14.71 -8.63 4.29
CA GLN A 37 -15.26 -8.61 5.65
C GLN A 37 -14.78 -9.84 6.42
N GLY A 38 -14.77 -10.98 5.72
CA GLY A 38 -14.46 -12.29 6.26
C GLY A 38 -15.46 -12.77 7.30
N ASP A 39 -15.42 -14.08 7.53
CA ASP A 39 -16.09 -14.78 8.60
C ASP A 39 -15.25 -16.01 9.00
N ASP A 40 -15.82 -16.92 9.79
CA ASP A 40 -15.19 -18.17 10.19
C ASP A 40 -15.26 -19.26 9.11
N HIS A 41 -15.74 -18.94 7.90
CA HIS A 41 -15.80 -19.90 6.79
C HIS A 41 -14.43 -20.10 6.16
N GLU A 42 -13.78 -21.22 6.52
CA GLU A 42 -12.43 -21.54 6.06
C GLU A 42 -12.27 -21.52 4.53
N ALA A 43 -13.28 -21.94 3.77
CA ALA A 43 -13.20 -21.98 2.30
C ALA A 43 -13.09 -20.57 1.68
N ASP A 44 -13.76 -19.57 2.27
CA ASP A 44 -13.67 -18.18 1.80
C ASP A 44 -12.32 -17.56 2.22
N ASN A 45 -11.84 -17.86 3.42
CA ASN A 45 -10.51 -17.47 3.88
C ASN A 45 -9.38 -18.05 3.00
N GLN A 46 -9.59 -19.22 2.39
CA GLN A 46 -8.64 -19.82 1.44
C GLN A 46 -8.50 -19.04 0.13
N LEU A 47 -9.49 -18.22 -0.24
CA LEU A 47 -9.36 -17.30 -1.38
C LEU A 47 -8.24 -16.28 -1.18
N LEU A 48 -7.94 -15.94 0.09
CA LEU A 48 -6.83 -15.05 0.43
C LEU A 48 -5.53 -15.81 0.71
N THR A 49 -5.63 -16.92 1.45
CA THR A 49 -4.47 -17.58 2.09
C THR A 49 -3.90 -18.79 1.34
N SER A 50 -4.57 -19.29 0.31
CA SER A 50 -4.06 -20.44 -0.46
C SER A 50 -2.79 -20.08 -1.24
N GLU A 51 -1.91 -21.05 -1.44
CA GLU A 51 -0.67 -20.89 -2.25
C GLU A 51 -0.94 -20.49 -3.72
N SER A 52 -2.14 -20.81 -4.21
CA SER A 52 -2.61 -20.42 -5.55
C SER A 52 -3.31 -19.07 -5.59
N SER A 53 -3.51 -18.43 -4.42
CA SER A 53 -4.14 -17.12 -4.32
C SER A 53 -3.31 -16.10 -5.10
N LEU A 54 -4.01 -15.25 -5.84
CA LEU A 54 -3.41 -14.11 -6.53
C LEU A 54 -3.70 -12.80 -5.80
N ILE A 55 -4.31 -12.87 -4.62
CA ILE A 55 -4.62 -11.74 -3.75
C ILE A 55 -3.37 -11.42 -2.93
N SER A 56 -2.90 -10.17 -3.00
CA SER A 56 -1.69 -9.72 -2.31
C SER A 56 -1.96 -8.88 -1.06
N TRP A 57 -3.17 -8.36 -0.94
CA TRP A 57 -3.60 -7.54 0.18
C TRP A 57 -5.12 -7.57 0.35
N TYR A 58 -5.60 -7.19 1.53
CA TYR A 58 -7.02 -7.05 1.82
C TYR A 58 -7.30 -5.93 2.82
N TYR A 59 -8.56 -5.52 2.94
CA TYR A 59 -9.02 -4.57 3.97
C TYR A 59 -10.46 -4.90 4.41
N THR A 60 -10.87 -4.44 5.59
CA THR A 60 -12.13 -4.81 6.27
C THR A 60 -13.05 -3.60 6.55
N TRP A 61 -12.93 -2.52 5.76
CA TRP A 61 -13.54 -1.19 6.05
C TRP A 61 -13.27 -0.68 7.48
N SER A 62 -12.28 -1.22 8.17
CA SER A 62 -11.97 -0.90 9.55
C SER A 62 -10.46 -1.01 9.81
N THR A 63 -10.06 -0.62 11.01
CA THR A 63 -8.68 -0.76 11.49
C THR A 63 -8.35 -2.17 11.98
N TRP A 64 -9.29 -3.13 11.89
CA TRP A 64 -9.14 -4.47 12.46
C TRP A 64 -9.00 -5.54 11.36
N PRO A 65 -7.98 -6.40 11.41
CA PRO A 65 -7.87 -7.52 10.46
C PRO A 65 -8.98 -8.55 10.69
N THR A 66 -9.26 -9.38 9.68
CA THR A 66 -10.17 -10.51 9.84
C THR A 66 -9.55 -11.53 10.80
N PRO A 67 -10.26 -11.96 11.86
CA PRO A 67 -9.77 -12.99 12.77
C PRO A 67 -9.46 -14.30 12.04
N GLY A 68 -8.36 -14.96 12.39
CA GLY A 68 -8.01 -16.28 11.86
C GLY A 68 -7.25 -16.26 10.52
N LEU A 69 -7.07 -15.10 9.88
CA LEU A 69 -6.12 -14.97 8.78
C LEU A 69 -4.69 -14.91 9.31
N ASN A 70 -3.77 -15.56 8.61
CA ASN A 70 -2.33 -15.50 8.89
C ASN A 70 -1.65 -14.38 8.07
N ASP A 71 -0.38 -14.13 8.35
CA ASP A 71 0.40 -13.06 7.71
C ASP A 71 0.82 -13.37 6.25
N SER A 72 0.24 -14.40 5.60
CA SER A 72 0.52 -14.71 4.18
C SER A 72 -0.05 -13.65 3.22
N VAL A 73 -1.06 -12.89 3.67
CA VAL A 73 -1.69 -11.81 2.93
C VAL A 73 -1.61 -10.52 3.74
N VAL A 74 -1.27 -9.42 3.09
CA VAL A 74 -1.06 -8.13 3.78
C VAL A 74 -2.39 -7.48 4.14
N PHE A 75 -2.58 -7.13 5.41
CA PHE A 75 -3.73 -6.34 5.85
C PHE A 75 -3.48 -4.85 5.65
N LEU A 76 -4.44 -4.15 5.06
CA LEU A 76 -4.47 -2.69 4.99
C LEU A 76 -5.57 -2.16 5.91
N PRO A 77 -5.23 -1.56 7.07
CA PRO A 77 -6.24 -0.91 7.91
C PRO A 77 -6.91 0.24 7.16
N LEU A 78 -8.18 0.46 7.46
CA LEU A 78 -8.96 1.58 6.97
C LEU A 78 -9.52 2.40 8.14
N VAL A 79 -9.22 3.69 8.17
CA VAL A 79 -9.88 4.67 9.05
C VAL A 79 -11.11 5.18 8.32
N HIS A 80 -12.31 4.78 8.77
CA HIS A 80 -13.53 4.94 7.98
C HIS A 80 -14.00 6.38 7.92
N GLY A 81 -13.91 7.10 9.03
CA GLY A 81 -14.28 8.51 9.09
C GLY A 81 -13.59 9.29 10.20
N VAL A 82 -14.04 10.52 10.43
CA VAL A 82 -13.45 11.43 11.41
C VAL A 82 -13.55 10.91 12.85
N ASP A 83 -14.59 10.14 13.17
CA ASP A 83 -14.76 9.52 14.49
C ASP A 83 -13.67 8.48 14.74
N ASP A 84 -13.36 7.64 13.76
CA ASP A 84 -12.26 6.67 13.83
C ASP A 84 -10.90 7.37 13.89
N ALA A 85 -10.73 8.45 13.12
CA ALA A 85 -9.50 9.25 13.12
C ALA A 85 -9.23 9.89 14.49
N SER A 86 -10.29 10.21 15.22
CA SER A 86 -10.24 10.83 16.54
C SER A 86 -10.22 9.81 17.70
N ASP A 87 -10.26 8.50 17.41
CA ASP A 87 -10.20 7.46 18.43
C ASP A 87 -8.84 7.50 19.16
N SER A 88 -8.87 7.73 20.48
CA SER A 88 -7.68 7.74 21.34
C SER A 88 -6.85 6.45 21.28
N GLY A 89 -7.45 5.32 20.90
CA GLY A 89 -6.81 4.03 20.72
C GLY A 89 -6.25 3.78 19.32
N LEU A 90 -6.50 4.66 18.33
CA LEU A 90 -6.11 4.44 16.93
C LEU A 90 -4.61 4.16 16.79
N VAL A 91 -3.76 5.03 17.35
CA VAL A 91 -2.30 4.88 17.25
C VAL A 91 -1.82 3.57 17.86
N SER A 92 -2.36 3.19 19.02
CA SER A 92 -2.02 1.92 19.68
C SER A 92 -2.43 0.72 18.82
N ARG A 93 -3.62 0.78 18.22
CA ARG A 93 -4.14 -0.25 17.32
C ARG A 93 -3.30 -0.40 16.06
N LEU A 94 -2.95 0.70 15.41
CA LEU A 94 -2.10 0.70 14.21
C LEU A 94 -0.69 0.18 14.52
N ASN A 95 -0.11 0.58 15.66
CA ASN A 95 1.20 0.07 16.10
C ASN A 95 1.17 -1.42 16.48
N GLY A 96 0.00 -1.99 16.74
CA GLY A 96 -0.19 -3.40 17.04
C GLY A 96 -0.36 -4.29 15.81
N LEU A 97 -0.43 -3.71 14.60
CA LEU A 97 -0.55 -4.47 13.36
C LEU A 97 0.78 -5.14 12.98
N PRO A 98 0.76 -6.24 12.19
CA PRO A 98 1.96 -6.86 11.66
C PRO A 98 2.81 -5.85 10.87
N GLU A 99 4.14 -5.99 10.92
CA GLU A 99 5.08 -5.10 10.21
C GLU A 99 4.85 -5.03 8.69
N SER A 100 4.20 -6.05 8.11
CA SER A 100 3.80 -6.07 6.71
C SER A 100 2.72 -5.03 6.37
N SER A 101 1.94 -4.57 7.35
CA SER A 101 0.85 -3.59 7.22
C SER A 101 1.42 -2.17 7.04
N THR A 102 1.92 -1.89 5.84
CA THR A 102 2.67 -0.67 5.51
C THR A 102 1.83 0.45 4.91
N HIS A 103 0.54 0.20 4.66
CA HIS A 103 -0.37 1.19 4.08
C HIS A 103 -1.57 1.41 4.99
N LEU A 104 -2.10 2.63 4.99
CA LEU A 104 -3.30 3.03 5.70
C LEU A 104 -4.28 3.62 4.68
N LEU A 105 -5.50 3.11 4.63
CA LEU A 105 -6.58 3.67 3.85
C LEU A 105 -7.35 4.68 4.72
N THR A 106 -7.77 5.80 4.13
CA THR A 106 -8.53 6.83 4.86
C THR A 106 -9.74 7.31 4.09
N PHE A 107 -10.78 7.57 4.88
CA PHE A 107 -12.14 8.03 4.60
C PHE A 107 -12.85 7.25 3.49
N ASN A 108 -13.78 6.40 3.91
CA ASN A 108 -14.57 5.60 2.99
C ASN A 108 -15.69 6.44 2.41
N GLU A 109 -15.60 6.78 1.12
CA GLU A 109 -16.61 7.56 0.38
C GLU A 109 -17.08 8.79 1.19
N PRO A 110 -16.19 9.75 1.48
CA PRO A 110 -16.54 10.94 2.27
C PRO A 110 -17.63 11.79 1.61
N ASP A 111 -17.78 11.70 0.29
CA ASP A 111 -18.85 12.30 -0.49
C ASP A 111 -20.18 11.51 -0.47
N GLY A 112 -20.16 10.27 0.05
CA GLY A 112 -21.31 9.40 0.22
C GLY A 112 -21.97 9.51 1.60
N THR A 113 -23.23 9.12 1.69
CA THR A 113 -24.00 9.17 2.95
C THR A 113 -23.73 7.96 3.85
N THR A 114 -23.87 8.12 5.17
CA THR A 114 -23.73 6.99 6.12
C THR A 114 -24.76 5.87 5.91
N SER A 115 -25.94 6.19 5.40
CA SER A 115 -26.97 5.19 5.05
C SER A 115 -26.59 4.29 3.87
N SER A 116 -25.62 4.70 3.04
CA SER A 116 -25.06 3.88 1.96
C SER A 116 -23.72 3.22 2.33
N GLY A 117 -23.25 3.42 3.57
CA GLY A 117 -21.93 2.95 4.03
C GLY A 117 -20.79 3.96 3.82
N GLY A 118 -21.06 5.14 3.26
CA GLY A 118 -20.05 6.21 3.17
C GLY A 118 -19.82 6.90 4.51
N SER A 119 -18.79 7.74 4.60
CA SER A 119 -18.45 8.42 5.85
C SER A 119 -19.08 9.80 5.98
N SER A 120 -19.66 10.37 4.91
CA SER A 120 -20.39 11.64 4.91
C SER A 120 -19.62 12.79 5.58
N ILE A 121 -18.42 13.08 5.09
CA ILE A 121 -17.50 14.05 5.69
C ILE A 121 -17.35 15.25 4.75
N ASP A 122 -17.55 16.44 5.29
CA ASP A 122 -17.27 17.68 4.56
C ASP A 122 -15.77 17.80 4.25
N PRO A 123 -15.37 18.34 3.08
CA PRO A 123 -13.97 18.46 2.70
C PRO A 123 -13.09 19.20 3.73
N GLU A 124 -13.67 20.15 4.47
CA GLU A 124 -12.97 20.89 5.53
C GLU A 124 -12.60 19.97 6.71
N ASP A 125 -13.52 19.12 7.15
CA ASP A 125 -13.28 18.23 8.29
C ASP A 125 -12.36 17.06 7.89
N ALA A 126 -12.48 16.55 6.66
CA ALA A 126 -11.54 15.59 6.11
C ALA A 126 -10.10 16.15 6.03
N ALA A 127 -9.93 17.44 5.75
CA ALA A 127 -8.61 18.08 5.70
C ALA A 127 -8.01 18.40 7.07
N LYS A 128 -8.84 18.54 8.12
CA LYS A 128 -8.39 18.80 9.50
C LYS A 128 -7.95 17.54 10.24
N ALA A 129 -8.57 16.41 9.91
CA ALA A 129 -8.37 15.12 10.57
C ALA A 129 -6.97 14.53 10.33
#